data_AF-A0AAW5QTQ3-F1
#
_entry.id   AF-A0AAW5QTQ3-F1
#
_cell.length_a   1.000
_cell.length_b   1.000
_cell.length_c   1.000
_cell.angle_alpha   90.00
_cell.angle_beta   90.00
_cell.angle_gamma   90.00
#
_symmetry.space_group_name_H-M   'P 1'
#
loop_
_entity.id
_entity.type
_entity.pdbx_description
1 polymer ?
#
loop_
_entity_poly.entity_id
_entity_poly.type
_entity_poly.pdbx_seq_one_letter_code
_entity_poly.pdbx_strand_id
1 'polypeptide(L)'
;MSAALFASAAHAEPPYPTVDFQGDWVLSDGKGMNVRATMHYSAANRKMRINMNQQGMAMSSVRDMDSGDMILWSDQMPGMAMRVPNVDVDEFDGTPTDETKTVNGEDCIVWRMKQAIACLTADNIPIEVTGEGFGSGLENLQRTEQDPAVFEVPSGLNVMDMPAGIPGAPNPGQGLPF
;
A
#
# COMPACT_ATOMS: atom_id res chain seq x y z
N MET A 1 27.18 -44.27 -1.15
CA MET A 1 26.08 -43.60 -0.44
C MET A 1 26.05 -42.16 -0.92
N SER A 2 25.14 -41.81 -1.82
CA SER A 2 24.99 -40.43 -2.31
C SER A 2 24.10 -39.64 -1.37
N ALA A 3 24.60 -38.54 -0.83
CA ALA A 3 23.82 -37.59 -0.04
C ALA A 3 23.09 -36.64 -1.00
N ALA A 4 21.76 -36.64 -0.96
CA ALA A 4 20.94 -35.64 -1.63
C ALA A 4 20.84 -34.40 -0.74
N LEU A 5 21.31 -33.26 -1.24
CA LEU A 5 21.08 -31.95 -0.62
C LEU A 5 19.67 -31.51 -0.99
N PHE A 6 18.78 -31.44 0.00
CA PHE A 6 17.48 -30.79 -0.16
C PHE A 6 17.70 -29.28 -0.09
N ALA A 7 17.59 -28.60 -1.23
CA ALA A 7 17.50 -27.14 -1.24
C ALA A 7 16.10 -26.76 -0.73
N SER A 8 16.04 -26.09 0.42
CA SER A 8 14.82 -25.40 0.84
C SER A 8 14.50 -24.33 -0.19
N ALA A 9 13.28 -24.31 -0.71
CA ALA A 9 12.79 -23.17 -1.48
C ALA A 9 12.88 -21.94 -0.56
N ALA A 10 13.69 -20.96 -0.94
CA ALA A 10 13.71 -19.68 -0.26
C ALA A 10 12.32 -19.06 -0.48
N HIS A 11 11.54 -18.94 0.58
CA HIS A 11 10.40 -18.03 0.59
C HIS A 11 11.00 -16.64 0.44
N ALA A 12 10.78 -16.01 -0.71
CA ALA A 12 11.11 -14.60 -0.87
C ALA A 12 10.21 -13.82 0.10
N GLU A 13 10.80 -12.99 0.96
CA GLU A 13 10.02 -12.03 1.73
C GLU A 13 9.17 -11.18 0.77
N PRO A 14 7.94 -10.78 1.16
CA PRO A 14 7.12 -9.91 0.35
C PRO A 14 7.94 -8.68 -0.06
N PRO A 15 7.90 -8.25 -1.33
CA PRO A 15 8.77 -7.20 -1.84
C PRO A 15 8.26 -5.84 -1.35
N TYR A 16 8.50 -5.53 -0.08
CA TYR A 16 8.28 -4.19 0.46
C TYR A 16 9.33 -3.23 -0.12
N PRO A 17 8.97 -1.96 -0.32
CA PRO A 17 9.90 -0.94 -0.75
C PRO A 17 11.10 -0.86 0.18
N THR A 18 12.28 -0.79 -0.40
CA THR A 18 13.56 -0.82 0.33
C THR A 18 14.08 0.58 0.64
N VAL A 19 13.44 1.62 0.10
CA VAL A 19 13.77 3.02 0.31
C VAL A 19 12.53 3.83 0.65
N ASP A 20 12.77 4.96 1.29
CA ASP A 20 11.75 5.98 1.54
C ASP A 20 11.30 6.62 0.23
N PHE A 21 9.99 6.85 0.11
CA PHE A 21 9.46 7.57 -1.04
C PHE A 21 8.17 8.34 -0.74
N GLN A 22 7.85 9.25 -1.64
CA GLN A 22 6.56 9.90 -1.73
C GLN A 22 6.11 10.01 -3.19
N GLY A 23 4.81 10.13 -3.42
CA GLY A 23 4.25 10.32 -4.76
C GLY A 23 2.74 10.53 -4.74
N ASP A 24 2.18 10.75 -5.93
CA ASP A 24 0.73 10.84 -6.12
C ASP A 24 0.20 9.46 -6.47
N TRP A 25 -0.54 8.86 -5.55
CA TRP A 25 -1.22 7.60 -5.76
C TRP A 25 -2.59 7.84 -6.41
N VAL A 26 -2.82 7.15 -7.52
CA VAL A 26 -4.06 7.22 -8.30
C VAL A 26 -4.70 5.86 -8.29
N LEU A 27 -5.89 5.75 -7.72
CA LEU A 27 -6.72 4.55 -7.70
C LEU A 27 -7.86 4.72 -8.72
N SER A 28 -8.14 3.66 -9.47
CA SER A 28 -9.31 3.52 -10.32
C SER A 28 -10.07 2.26 -9.97
N ASP A 29 -11.40 2.34 -9.83
CA ASP A 29 -12.27 1.19 -9.52
C ASP A 29 -12.80 0.45 -10.76
N GLY A 30 -12.31 0.80 -11.95
CA GLY A 30 -12.79 0.25 -13.22
C GLY A 30 -14.24 0.61 -13.59
N LYS A 31 -14.97 1.30 -12.71
CA LYS A 31 -16.36 1.76 -12.89
C LYS A 31 -16.46 3.27 -13.08
N GLY A 32 -15.32 3.95 -13.20
CA GLY A 32 -15.20 5.37 -13.50
C GLY A 32 -14.94 6.26 -12.28
N MET A 33 -14.81 5.69 -11.08
CA MET A 33 -14.32 6.43 -9.92
C MET A 33 -12.81 6.42 -9.93
N ASN A 34 -12.22 7.62 -9.87
CA ASN A 34 -10.80 7.82 -9.67
C ASN A 34 -10.57 8.57 -8.36
N VAL A 35 -9.72 8.02 -7.50
CA VAL A 35 -9.27 8.64 -6.26
C VAL A 35 -7.81 9.02 -6.43
N ARG A 36 -7.45 10.24 -6.03
CA ARG A 36 -6.06 10.70 -5.99
C ARG A 36 -5.69 11.04 -4.55
N ALA A 37 -4.52 10.60 -4.14
CA ALA A 37 -3.99 10.84 -2.79
C ALA A 37 -2.48 11.06 -2.85
N THR A 38 -1.93 11.82 -1.90
CA THR A 38 -0.50 11.83 -1.65
C THR A 38 -0.16 10.61 -0.80
N MET A 39 0.82 9.84 -1.24
CA MET A 39 1.36 8.70 -0.53
C MET A 39 2.77 9.02 -0.03
N HIS A 40 3.07 8.65 1.21
CA HIS A 40 4.40 8.60 1.77
C HIS A 40 4.68 7.20 2.31
N TYR A 41 5.92 6.76 2.19
CA TYR A 41 6.38 5.49 2.73
C TYR A 41 7.74 5.65 3.39
N SER A 42 7.88 5.08 4.58
CA SER A 42 9.13 4.99 5.31
C SER A 42 9.57 3.52 5.34
N ALA A 43 10.70 3.20 4.69
CA ALA A 43 11.28 1.86 4.70
C ALA A 43 11.81 1.48 6.08
N ALA A 44 12.43 2.42 6.80
CA ALA A 44 13.01 2.17 8.13
C ALA A 44 11.96 1.75 9.17
N ASN A 45 10.79 2.40 9.15
CA ASN A 45 9.68 2.12 10.07
C ASN A 45 8.59 1.23 9.47
N ARG A 46 8.72 0.83 8.19
CA ARG A 46 7.71 0.05 7.44
C ARG A 46 6.30 0.62 7.59
N LYS A 47 6.17 1.95 7.43
CA LYS A 47 4.89 2.69 7.55
C LYS A 47 4.53 3.38 6.26
N MET A 48 3.24 3.42 5.99
CA MET A 48 2.67 4.18 4.89
C MET A 48 1.69 5.22 5.41
N ARG A 49 1.74 6.41 4.83
CA ARG A 49 0.81 7.50 5.08
C ARG A 49 0.11 7.85 3.78
N ILE A 50 -1.22 7.91 3.81
CA ILE A 50 -2.02 8.36 2.68
C ILE A 50 -2.82 9.58 3.13
N ASN A 51 -2.74 10.66 2.34
CA ASN A 51 -3.55 11.85 2.52
C ASN A 51 -4.38 12.07 1.26
N MET A 52 -5.70 12.14 1.37
CA MET A 52 -6.57 12.41 0.24
C MET A 52 -7.56 13.52 0.57
N ASN A 53 -7.93 14.28 -0.46
CA ASN A 53 -9.02 15.23 -0.39
C ASN A 53 -10.02 14.90 -1.50
N GLN A 54 -11.21 14.45 -1.11
CA GLN A 54 -12.25 14.06 -2.05
C GLN A 54 -13.54 14.81 -1.69
N GLN A 55 -14.09 15.55 -2.66
CA GLN A 55 -15.35 16.30 -2.50
C GLN A 55 -15.33 17.26 -1.29
N GLY A 56 -14.17 17.85 -0.98
CA GLY A 56 -14.01 18.77 0.15
C GLY A 56 -13.84 18.07 1.51
N MET A 57 -13.69 16.75 1.52
CA MET A 57 -13.42 15.96 2.72
C MET A 57 -11.94 15.59 2.76
N ALA A 58 -11.24 16.05 3.79
CA ALA A 58 -9.87 15.60 4.04
C ALA A 58 -9.92 14.28 4.83
N MET A 59 -9.31 13.24 4.25
CA MET A 59 -9.10 11.97 4.91
C MET A 59 -7.63 11.66 4.95
N SER A 60 -7.20 11.01 6.02
CA SER A 60 -5.83 10.55 6.12
C SER A 60 -5.73 9.24 6.87
N SER A 61 -4.79 8.39 6.46
CA SER A 61 -4.50 7.13 7.13
C SER A 61 -3.03 6.93 7.39
N VAL A 62 -2.70 6.13 8.40
CA VAL A 62 -1.38 5.52 8.58
C VAL A 62 -1.57 4.02 8.62
N ARG A 63 -0.82 3.28 7.81
CA ARG A 63 -0.74 1.82 7.84
C ARG A 63 0.63 1.41 8.35
N ASP A 64 0.63 0.50 9.31
CA ASP A 64 1.81 -0.22 9.77
C ASP A 64 1.93 -1.53 8.96
N MET A 65 3.03 -1.74 8.25
CA MET A 65 3.19 -2.92 7.39
C MET A 65 3.64 -4.17 8.16
N ASP A 66 4.03 -4.02 9.43
CA ASP A 66 4.38 -5.17 10.28
C ASP A 66 3.14 -5.77 10.93
N SER A 67 2.26 -4.91 11.46
CA SER A 67 0.99 -5.37 12.04
C SER A 67 -0.15 -5.45 11.03
N GLY A 68 -0.03 -4.76 9.91
CA GLY A 68 -1.07 -4.57 8.91
C GLY A 68 -2.24 -3.68 9.36
N ASP A 69 -2.17 -3.11 10.57
CA ASP A 69 -3.19 -2.19 11.08
C ASP A 69 -3.17 -0.88 10.31
N MET A 70 -4.36 -0.34 10.08
CA MET A 70 -4.53 0.98 9.49
C MET A 70 -5.41 1.85 10.38
N ILE A 71 -4.93 3.05 10.71
CA ILE A 71 -5.70 4.05 11.44
C ILE A 71 -6.09 5.16 10.46
N LEU A 72 -7.38 5.37 10.28
CA LEU A 72 -7.98 6.39 9.42
C LEU A 72 -8.60 7.51 10.26
N TRP A 73 -8.46 8.75 9.84
CA TRP A 73 -9.16 9.89 10.44
C TRP A 73 -9.54 10.92 9.37
N SER A 74 -10.47 11.80 9.73
CA SER A 74 -11.01 12.83 8.84
C SER A 74 -11.42 14.08 9.63
N ASP A 75 -11.42 15.23 8.96
CA ASP A 75 -11.95 16.48 9.48
C ASP A 75 -13.45 16.44 9.80
N GLN A 76 -14.21 15.55 9.17
CA GLN A 76 -15.65 15.37 9.45
C GLN A 76 -15.95 14.61 10.75
N MET A 77 -14.96 13.92 11.32
CA MET A 77 -15.09 13.18 12.57
C MET A 77 -14.08 13.70 13.59
N PRO A 78 -14.23 14.95 14.06
CA PRO A 78 -13.26 15.59 14.93
C PRO A 78 -13.09 14.81 16.23
N GLY A 79 -11.83 14.57 16.62
CA GLY A 79 -11.49 13.82 17.84
C GLY A 79 -11.64 12.31 17.71
N MET A 80 -11.96 11.78 16.53
CA MET A 80 -12.17 10.35 16.31
C MET A 80 -11.20 9.81 15.26
N ALA A 81 -10.82 8.55 15.42
CA ALA A 81 -10.13 7.76 14.41
C ALA A 81 -10.73 6.36 14.35
N MET A 82 -10.64 5.73 13.19
CA MET A 82 -11.10 4.38 12.96
C MET A 82 -9.88 3.48 12.73
N ARG A 83 -9.73 2.42 13.53
CA ARG A 83 -8.83 1.33 13.23
C ARG A 83 -9.54 0.36 12.30
N VAL A 84 -9.00 0.21 11.10
CA VAL A 84 -9.41 -0.82 10.15
C VAL A 84 -8.61 -2.09 10.50
N PRO A 85 -9.29 -3.21 10.79
CA PRO A 85 -8.60 -4.45 11.13
C PRO A 85 -7.72 -4.94 9.98
N ASN A 86 -6.64 -5.61 10.35
CA ASN A 86 -5.58 -6.12 9.48
C ASN A 86 -6.11 -6.82 8.22
N VAL A 87 -5.50 -6.49 7.07
CA VAL A 87 -5.62 -7.22 5.81
C VAL A 87 -4.49 -8.25 5.78
N ASP A 88 -4.83 -9.51 5.57
CA ASP A 88 -3.86 -10.62 5.59
C ASP A 88 -2.60 -10.27 4.77
N VAL A 89 -1.44 -10.20 5.44
CA VAL A 89 -0.17 -9.74 4.83
C VAL A 89 0.31 -10.68 3.73
N ASP A 90 -0.18 -11.93 3.74
CA ASP A 90 0.05 -12.94 2.70
C ASP A 90 -0.56 -12.53 1.33
N GLU A 91 -1.40 -11.50 1.27
CA GLU A 91 -1.92 -10.97 0.00
C GLU A 91 -0.84 -10.31 -0.87
N PHE A 92 0.28 -9.91 -0.26
CA PHE A 92 1.41 -9.25 -0.93
C PHE A 92 2.54 -10.22 -1.29
N ASP A 93 2.37 -11.50 -0.99
CA ASP A 93 3.23 -12.55 -1.51
C ASP A 93 3.06 -12.67 -3.02
N GLY A 94 4.18 -12.76 -3.71
CA GLY A 94 4.19 -12.96 -5.15
C GLY A 94 5.53 -13.41 -5.69
N THR A 95 5.56 -13.59 -7.00
CA THR A 95 6.75 -14.04 -7.72
C THR A 95 7.04 -13.09 -8.88
N PRO A 96 8.31 -12.72 -9.12
CA PRO A 96 8.67 -11.95 -10.29
C PRO A 96 8.42 -12.79 -11.54
N THR A 97 8.03 -12.13 -12.62
CA THR A 97 7.98 -12.71 -13.97
C THR A 97 9.22 -12.29 -14.75
N ASP A 98 9.38 -12.80 -15.98
CA ASP A 98 10.44 -12.38 -16.90
C ASP A 98 10.08 -11.08 -17.67
N GLU A 99 8.91 -10.49 -17.39
CA GLU A 99 8.43 -9.29 -18.07
C GLU A 99 8.92 -8.01 -17.37
N THR A 100 9.37 -7.05 -18.16
CA THR A 100 9.75 -5.71 -17.72
C THR A 100 8.90 -4.66 -18.44
N LYS A 101 8.62 -3.55 -17.77
CA LYS A 101 7.87 -2.41 -18.31
C LYS A 101 8.51 -1.12 -17.87
N THR A 102 8.23 -0.04 -18.60
CA THR A 102 8.50 1.33 -18.15
C THR A 102 7.17 2.02 -17.90
N VAL A 103 6.90 2.41 -16.67
CA VAL A 103 5.66 3.10 -16.27
C VAL A 103 6.04 4.43 -15.65
N ASN A 104 5.46 5.54 -16.12
CA ASN A 104 5.75 6.89 -15.62
C ASN A 104 7.26 7.25 -15.59
N GLY A 105 8.05 6.66 -16.49
CA GLY A 105 9.50 6.86 -16.57
C GLY A 105 10.33 5.97 -15.63
N GLU A 106 9.69 5.07 -14.89
CA GLU A 106 10.34 4.11 -13.99
C GLU A 106 10.36 2.72 -14.64
N ASP A 107 11.53 2.09 -14.69
CA ASP A 107 11.67 0.70 -15.10
C ASP A 107 11.26 -0.23 -13.96
N CYS A 108 10.42 -1.21 -14.27
CA CYS A 108 9.88 -2.14 -13.30
C CYS A 108 9.78 -3.57 -13.85
N ILE A 109 9.86 -4.54 -12.94
CA ILE A 109 9.61 -5.96 -13.22
C ILE A 109 8.15 -6.25 -12.87
N VAL A 110 7.47 -7.03 -13.71
CA VAL A 110 6.10 -7.45 -13.44
C VAL A 110 6.11 -8.62 -12.46
N TRP A 111 5.37 -8.49 -11.37
CA TRP A 111 5.17 -9.49 -10.34
C TRP A 111 3.74 -10.02 -10.38
N ARG A 112 3.61 -11.34 -10.20
CA ARG A 112 2.33 -12.01 -10.02
C ARG A 112 2.10 -12.20 -8.52
N MET A 113 1.17 -11.44 -7.97
CA MET A 113 0.69 -11.56 -6.59
C MET A 113 -0.53 -12.48 -6.54
N LYS A 114 -0.96 -12.85 -5.33
CA LYS A 114 -2.14 -13.71 -5.13
C LYS A 114 -3.43 -13.14 -5.75
N GLN A 115 -3.64 -11.83 -5.63
CA GLN A 115 -4.87 -11.15 -6.07
C GLN A 115 -4.64 -10.06 -7.13
N ALA A 116 -3.39 -9.81 -7.53
CA ALA A 116 -3.04 -8.69 -8.40
C ALA A 116 -1.80 -8.98 -9.27
N ILE A 117 -1.59 -8.12 -10.26
CA ILE A 117 -0.33 -7.96 -10.98
C ILE A 117 0.24 -6.60 -10.59
N ALA A 118 1.48 -6.58 -10.11
CA ALA A 118 2.17 -5.34 -9.73
C ALA A 118 3.41 -5.15 -10.59
N CYS A 119 3.71 -3.92 -11.00
CA CYS A 119 5.00 -3.56 -11.60
C CYS A 119 5.86 -2.89 -10.54
N LEU A 120 6.90 -3.59 -10.08
CA LEU A 120 7.79 -3.15 -9.00
C LEU A 120 9.11 -2.68 -9.56
N THR A 121 9.58 -1.50 -9.14
CA THR A 121 10.92 -0.99 -9.44
C THR A 121 12.00 -1.86 -8.79
N ALA A 122 13.28 -1.59 -9.11
CA ALA A 122 14.42 -2.29 -8.52
C ALA A 122 14.51 -2.16 -6.98
N ASP A 123 13.92 -1.12 -6.41
CA ASP A 123 13.80 -0.86 -4.99
C ASP A 123 12.44 -1.29 -4.40
N ASN A 124 11.69 -2.12 -5.13
CA ASN A 124 10.38 -2.69 -4.77
C ASN A 124 9.25 -1.67 -4.59
N ILE A 125 9.34 -0.51 -5.24
CA ILE A 125 8.24 0.47 -5.26
C ILE A 125 7.24 0.04 -6.36
N PRO A 126 5.96 -0.20 -6.06
CA PRO A 126 4.93 -0.48 -7.04
C PRO A 126 4.52 0.81 -7.74
N ILE A 127 4.79 0.86 -9.03
CA ILE A 127 4.43 2.00 -9.89
C ILE A 127 3.07 1.78 -10.56
N GLU A 128 2.67 0.53 -10.70
CA GLU A 128 1.39 0.11 -11.26
C GLU A 128 0.92 -1.17 -10.56
N VAL A 129 -0.35 -1.22 -10.16
CA VAL A 129 -0.98 -2.43 -9.64
C VAL A 129 -2.33 -2.60 -10.33
N THR A 130 -2.63 -3.82 -10.77
CA THR A 130 -3.92 -4.14 -11.41
C THR A 130 -4.48 -5.42 -10.82
N GLY A 131 -5.78 -5.42 -10.55
CA GLY A 131 -6.50 -6.58 -10.03
C GLY A 131 -7.91 -6.65 -10.60
N GLU A 132 -8.69 -7.61 -10.12
CA GLU A 132 -10.08 -7.74 -10.58
C GLU A 132 -10.92 -6.53 -10.11
N GLY A 133 -11.31 -5.68 -11.06
CA GLY A 133 -12.16 -4.53 -10.78
C GLY A 133 -11.46 -3.37 -10.08
N PHE A 134 -10.11 -3.30 -10.11
CA PHE A 134 -9.37 -2.12 -9.69
C PHE A 134 -8.03 -2.00 -10.43
N GLY A 135 -7.50 -0.78 -10.48
CA GLY A 135 -6.12 -0.51 -10.85
C GLY A 135 -5.60 0.68 -10.07
N SER A 136 -4.32 0.71 -9.78
CA SER A 136 -3.68 1.87 -9.19
C SER A 136 -2.31 2.14 -9.80
N GLY A 137 -1.88 3.39 -9.72
CA GLY A 137 -0.58 3.83 -10.20
C GLY A 137 0.03 4.86 -9.27
N LEU A 138 1.36 4.93 -9.29
CA LEU A 138 2.13 5.95 -8.60
C LEU A 138 2.73 6.92 -9.63
N GLU A 139 2.36 8.18 -9.50
CA GLU A 139 2.85 9.29 -10.33
C GLU A 139 3.76 10.19 -9.48
N ASN A 140 4.59 11.00 -10.16
CA ASN A 140 5.45 12.00 -9.50
C ASN A 140 6.32 11.43 -8.36
N LEU A 141 6.81 10.20 -8.54
CA LEU A 141 7.63 9.48 -7.56
C LEU A 141 8.88 10.28 -7.20
N GLN A 142 9.10 10.42 -5.89
CA GLN A 142 10.31 11.01 -5.31
C GLN A 142 10.86 10.07 -4.25
N ARG A 143 12.11 9.63 -4.45
CA ARG A 143 12.86 8.85 -3.47
C ARG A 143 13.58 9.83 -2.55
N THR A 144 13.03 10.06 -1.37
CA THR A 144 13.58 11.00 -0.39
C THR A 144 13.29 10.50 1.01
N GLU A 145 14.24 10.71 1.92
CA GLU A 145 14.07 10.44 3.35
C GLU A 145 12.79 11.13 3.85
N GLN A 146 12.00 10.39 4.64
CA GLN A 146 10.76 10.91 5.22
C GLN A 146 10.97 11.34 6.66
N ASP A 147 10.32 12.44 7.06
CA ASP A 147 10.22 12.82 8.47
C ASP A 147 9.35 11.81 9.22
N PRO A 148 9.84 11.15 10.29
CA PRO A 148 9.05 10.22 11.09
C PRO A 148 7.71 10.79 11.58
N ALA A 149 7.63 12.10 11.83
CA ALA A 149 6.42 12.77 12.28
C ALA A 149 5.25 12.71 11.26
N VAL A 150 5.54 12.50 9.97
CA VAL A 150 4.52 12.32 8.92
C VAL A 150 3.65 11.08 9.15
N PHE A 151 4.21 10.06 9.82
CA PHE A 151 3.55 8.79 10.08
C PHE A 151 2.93 8.70 11.48
N GLU A 152 2.97 9.79 12.26
CA GLU A 152 2.33 9.82 13.57
C GLU A 152 0.82 10.04 13.44
N VAL A 153 0.05 9.24 14.18
CA VAL A 153 -1.38 9.50 14.35
C VAL A 153 -1.53 10.69 15.30
N PRO A 154 -2.35 11.71 14.97
CA PRO A 154 -2.53 12.87 15.81
C PRO A 154 -2.90 12.49 17.24
N SER A 155 -2.22 13.11 18.21
CA SER A 155 -2.53 12.91 19.62
C SER A 155 -3.94 13.40 19.94
N GLY A 156 -4.62 12.71 20.87
CA GLY A 156 -5.95 13.11 21.35
C GLY A 156 -7.12 12.58 20.53
N LEU A 157 -6.86 11.76 19.51
CA LEU A 157 -7.92 11.01 18.82
C LEU A 157 -8.38 9.82 19.67
N ASN A 158 -9.69 9.62 19.75
CA ASN A 158 -10.28 8.39 20.26
C ASN A 158 -10.33 7.37 19.12
N VAL A 159 -9.48 6.35 19.18
CA VAL A 159 -9.40 5.29 18.17
C VAL A 159 -10.44 4.21 18.48
N MET A 160 -11.37 4.01 17.55
CA MET A 160 -12.37 2.95 17.62
C MET A 160 -12.10 1.89 16.57
N ASP A 161 -12.28 0.62 16.91
CA ASP A 161 -12.20 -0.46 15.92
C ASP A 161 -13.41 -0.40 14.98
N MET A 162 -13.15 -0.55 13.68
CA MET A 162 -14.21 -0.59 12.68
C MET A 162 -15.05 -1.86 12.87
N PRO A 163 -16.38 -1.73 13.03
CA PRO A 163 -17.26 -2.89 13.09
C PRO A 163 -17.15 -3.73 11.82
N ALA A 164 -17.09 -5.06 11.97
CA ALA A 164 -17.10 -5.95 10.83
C ALA A 164 -18.44 -5.84 10.05
N GLY A 165 -18.37 -5.88 8.72
CA GLY A 165 -19.56 -6.03 7.86
C GLY A 165 -20.34 -4.74 7.56
N ILE A 166 -19.74 -3.55 7.66
CA ILE A 166 -20.40 -2.30 7.22
C ILE A 166 -20.57 -2.31 5.69
N PRO A 167 -21.81 -2.28 5.17
CA PRO A 167 -22.05 -2.21 3.73
C PRO A 167 -21.51 -0.90 3.15
N GLY A 168 -20.69 -0.98 2.10
CA GLY A 168 -20.16 0.20 1.40
C GLY A 168 -18.86 0.78 1.99
N ALA A 169 -18.31 0.19 3.05
CA ALA A 169 -16.91 0.45 3.40
C ALA A 169 -16.02 -0.09 2.27
N PRO A 170 -15.01 0.67 1.79
CA PRO A 170 -13.99 0.10 0.91
C PRO A 170 -13.41 -1.14 1.58
N ASN A 171 -13.25 -2.23 0.83
CA ASN A 171 -12.54 -3.38 1.38
C ASN A 171 -11.16 -2.89 1.83
N PRO A 172 -10.79 -3.11 3.10
CA PRO A 172 -9.46 -2.78 3.60
C PRO A 172 -8.40 -3.33 2.65
N GLY A 173 -7.50 -2.49 2.15
CA GLY A 173 -6.42 -2.92 1.24
C GLY A 173 -6.76 -2.93 -0.26
N GLN A 174 -8.02 -2.79 -0.67
CA GLN A 174 -8.37 -2.88 -2.09
C GLN A 174 -7.74 -1.74 -2.91
N GLY A 175 -6.83 -2.10 -3.82
CA GLY A 175 -6.12 -1.17 -4.69
C GLY A 175 -4.91 -0.48 -4.05
N LEU A 176 -4.71 -0.63 -2.75
CA LEU A 176 -3.48 -0.22 -2.09
C LEU A 176 -2.34 -1.13 -2.55
N PRO A 177 -1.15 -0.57 -2.79
CA PRO A 177 -0.02 -1.37 -3.25
C PRO A 177 0.49 -2.39 -2.21
N PHE A 178 0.20 -2.15 -0.92
CA PHE A 178 0.58 -2.98 0.22
C PHE A 178 -0.37 -2.78 1.39
#